data_AF-A0A0V0QLE1-F1
#
_entry.id   AF-A0A0V0QLE1-F1
#
_cell.length_a   1.000
_cell.length_b   1.000
_cell.length_c   1.000
_cell.angle_alpha   90.00
_cell.angle_beta   90.00
_cell.angle_gamma   90.00
#
_symmetry.space_group_name_H-M   'P 1'
#
loop_
_entity.id
_entity.type
_entity.pdbx_description
1 polymer ?
#
loop_
_entity_poly.entity_id
_entity_poly.type
_entity_poly.pdbx_seq_one_letter_code
_entity_poly.pdbx_strand_id
1 'polypeptide(L)'
;MRKLKDHEKKLLRKVNFYGGWKDDENHREVKVMRRYHLQNRDDYEKYNMGLINSRENVTSAEKIAVSAFCRRRLPVVIQRLKFAETLKVAVTFIEQGHVRIGTEVASDPALLVTRTQEDNIQWVETAKPYKSIQEHKDQLDDYDLLN
;
A
#
# COMPACT_ATOMS: atom_id res chain seq x y z
N MET A 1 32.40 6.95 15.09
CA MET A 1 33.36 7.52 14.10
C MET A 1 33.87 8.88 14.57
N ARG A 2 35.06 9.27 14.12
CA ARG A 2 35.61 10.62 14.34
C ARG A 2 34.79 11.67 13.59
N LYS A 3 34.63 12.87 14.15
CA LYS A 3 34.09 14.02 13.41
C LYS A 3 35.04 14.40 12.26
N LEU A 4 34.50 14.52 11.05
CA LEU A 4 35.23 14.96 9.86
C LEU A 4 35.57 16.45 9.97
N LYS A 5 36.76 16.83 9.51
CA LYS A 5 37.16 18.23 9.34
C LYS A 5 36.45 18.86 8.14
N ASP A 6 36.42 20.18 8.05
CA ASP A 6 35.61 20.87 7.05
C ASP A 6 36.04 20.57 5.60
N HIS A 7 37.34 20.39 5.35
CA HIS A 7 37.84 19.95 4.04
C HIS A 7 37.43 18.50 3.72
N GLU A 8 37.43 17.62 4.71
CA GLU A 8 37.02 16.21 4.56
C GLU A 8 35.51 16.11 4.27
N LYS A 9 34.68 16.91 4.96
CA LYS A 9 33.24 17.02 4.70
C LYS A 9 32.93 17.54 3.29
N LYS A 10 33.76 18.46 2.78
CA LYS A 10 33.58 19.04 1.43
C LYS A 10 33.84 18.01 0.33
N LEU A 11 34.76 17.07 0.55
CA LEU A 11 35.05 15.95 -0.35
C LEU A 11 34.02 14.81 -0.20
N LEU A 12 33.62 14.51 1.04
CA LEU A 12 32.76 13.37 1.38
C LEU A 12 31.28 13.76 1.53
N ARG A 13 30.76 14.63 0.67
CA ARG A 13 29.38 15.17 0.77
C ARG A 13 28.29 14.10 0.66
N LYS A 14 28.53 13.01 -0.07
CA LYS A 14 27.57 11.91 -0.28
C LYS A 14 27.86 10.69 0.60
N VAL A 15 28.91 10.72 1.43
CA VAL A 15 29.34 9.57 2.22
C VAL A 15 28.77 9.70 3.63
N ASN A 16 27.64 9.03 3.86
CA ASN A 16 27.01 8.90 5.17
C ASN A 16 26.95 7.42 5.57
N PHE A 17 27.67 7.05 6.63
CA PHE A 17 27.71 5.68 7.13
C PHE A 17 26.63 5.34 8.18
N TYR A 18 25.90 6.34 8.70
CA TYR A 18 24.97 6.19 9.83
C TYR A 18 23.47 6.27 9.46
N GLY A 19 23.14 6.19 8.17
CA GLY A 19 21.75 6.27 7.70
C GLY A 19 21.50 7.55 6.93
N GLY A 20 20.96 7.39 5.73
CA GLY A 20 20.84 8.46 4.73
C GLY A 20 21.16 7.98 3.32
N TRP A 21 21.22 6.67 3.09
CA TRP A 21 21.06 6.15 1.75
C TRP A 21 19.65 6.50 1.27
N LYS A 22 19.50 6.82 -0.02
CA LYS A 22 18.22 7.28 -0.57
C LYS A 22 17.06 6.28 -0.36
N ASP A 23 17.38 5.00 -0.18
CA ASP A 23 16.41 3.92 0.09
C ASP A 23 16.17 3.65 1.60
N ASP A 24 16.78 4.41 2.52
CA ASP A 24 16.55 4.23 3.97
C ASP A 24 15.22 4.86 4.43
N GLU A 25 14.08 4.35 3.92
CA GLU A 25 12.73 4.67 4.45
C GLU A 25 12.48 4.07 5.86
N ASN A 26 13.47 3.37 6.39
CA ASN A 26 13.47 2.66 7.68
C ASN A 26 13.38 3.60 8.91
N HIS A 27 13.44 4.92 8.74
CA HIS A 27 13.44 5.85 9.87
C HIS A 27 12.09 5.91 10.61
N ARG A 28 10.98 5.70 9.90
CA ARG A 28 9.64 5.57 10.52
C ARG A 28 9.49 4.21 11.22
N GLU A 29 9.94 3.14 10.57
CA GLU A 29 9.95 1.78 11.10
C GLU A 29 10.73 1.71 12.43
N VAL A 30 11.99 2.17 12.47
CA VAL A 30 12.82 2.19 13.69
C VAL A 30 12.19 3.03 14.80
N LYS A 31 11.54 4.17 14.48
CA LYS A 31 10.84 5.00 15.48
C LYS A 31 9.64 4.28 16.08
N VAL A 32 8.88 3.53 15.27
CA VAL A 32 7.74 2.74 15.73
C VAL A 32 8.21 1.57 16.57
N MET A 33 9.25 0.84 16.14
CA MET A 33 9.83 -0.28 16.90
C MET A 33 10.31 0.16 18.28
N ARG A 34 11.02 1.29 18.38
CA ARG A 34 11.48 1.85 19.67
C ARG A 34 10.33 2.34 20.55
N ARG A 35 9.29 2.94 19.96
CA ARG A 35 8.14 3.47 20.70
C ARG A 35 7.32 2.35 21.36
N TYR A 36 7.09 1.25 20.63
CA TYR A 36 6.26 0.15 21.09
C TYR A 36 7.06 -1.09 21.53
N HIS A 37 8.38 -0.99 21.65
CA HIS A 37 9.28 -2.09 22.03
C HIS A 37 9.05 -3.37 21.20
N LEU A 38 8.87 -3.22 19.89
CA LEU A 38 8.79 -4.36 18.97
C LEU A 38 10.16 -5.02 18.92
N GLN A 39 10.27 -6.26 19.41
CA GLN A 39 11.53 -7.00 19.49
C GLN A 39 11.99 -7.50 18.11
N ASN A 40 11.03 -7.91 17.27
CA ASN A 40 11.30 -8.45 15.94
C ASN A 40 10.87 -7.47 14.86
N ARG A 41 11.74 -7.29 13.85
CA ARG A 41 11.48 -6.42 12.69
C ARG A 41 10.34 -6.96 11.82
N ASP A 42 10.28 -8.28 11.65
CA ASP A 42 9.29 -8.99 10.85
C ASP A 42 7.84 -8.68 11.26
N ASP A 43 7.61 -8.38 12.54
CA ASP A 43 6.27 -8.09 13.06
C ASP A 43 5.71 -6.77 12.53
N TYR A 44 6.60 -5.78 12.32
CA TYR A 44 6.21 -4.51 11.72
C TYR A 44 5.86 -4.68 10.23
N GLU A 45 6.65 -5.47 9.49
CA GLU A 45 6.39 -5.78 8.09
C GLU A 45 5.08 -6.55 7.90
N LYS A 46 4.85 -7.60 8.71
CA LYS A 46 3.59 -8.38 8.70
C LYS A 46 2.38 -7.52 9.03
N TYR A 47 2.51 -6.57 9.97
CA TYR A 47 1.44 -5.61 10.26
C TYR A 47 1.18 -4.71 9.06
N ASN A 48 2.23 -4.15 8.45
CA ASN A 48 2.11 -3.23 7.32
C ASN A 48 1.49 -3.92 6.09
N MET A 49 1.81 -5.18 5.86
CA MET A 49 1.15 -6.03 4.84
C MET A 49 -0.33 -6.30 5.14
N GLY A 50 -0.78 -6.10 6.38
CA GLY A 50 -2.17 -6.34 6.79
C GLY A 50 -2.49 -7.77 7.20
N LEU A 51 -1.46 -8.59 7.47
CA LEU A 51 -1.65 -9.99 7.87
C LEU A 51 -2.06 -10.14 9.34
N ILE A 52 -1.62 -9.19 10.18
CA ILE A 52 -1.96 -9.10 11.60
C ILE A 52 -2.70 -7.80 11.90
N ASN A 53 -3.60 -7.82 12.89
CA ASN A 53 -4.47 -6.69 13.22
C ASN A 53 -3.86 -5.71 14.22
N SER A 54 -2.96 -6.17 15.09
CA SER A 54 -2.29 -5.37 16.12
C SER A 54 -0.78 -5.53 16.00
N ARG A 55 -0.06 -4.50 16.43
CA ARG A 55 1.41 -4.49 16.50
C ARG A 55 1.94 -5.10 17.80
N GLU A 56 1.12 -5.17 18.84
CA GLU A 56 1.59 -5.49 20.20
C GLU A 56 1.65 -7.00 20.49
N ASN A 57 0.93 -7.81 19.70
CA ASN A 57 0.78 -9.24 19.95
C ASN A 57 1.75 -10.07 19.10
N VAL A 58 2.93 -10.37 19.63
CA VAL A 58 3.94 -11.24 19.00
C VAL A 58 3.40 -12.65 18.70
N THR A 59 2.55 -13.20 19.57
CA THR A 59 1.93 -14.52 19.39
C THR A 59 1.03 -14.64 18.16
N SER A 60 0.52 -13.52 17.64
CA SER A 60 -0.33 -13.50 16.45
C SER A 60 0.48 -13.58 15.16
N ALA A 61 1.76 -13.18 15.20
CA ALA A 61 2.66 -13.20 14.06
C ALA A 61 3.21 -14.61 13.74
N GLU A 62 3.12 -15.55 14.68
CA GLU A 62 3.47 -16.97 14.49
C GLU A 62 2.30 -17.77 13.89
N LYS A 63 1.06 -17.42 14.23
CA LYS A 63 -0.16 -18.13 13.83
C LYS A 63 -0.81 -17.55 12.57
N ILE A 64 -0.01 -17.15 11.58
CA ILE A 64 -0.55 -16.60 10.33
C ILE A 64 -1.11 -17.74 9.47
N ALA A 65 -2.43 -17.77 9.32
CA ALA A 65 -3.09 -18.67 8.39
C ALA A 65 -2.99 -18.18 6.94
N VAL A 66 -3.00 -19.11 5.98
CA VAL A 66 -3.05 -18.80 4.53
C VAL A 66 -4.26 -17.93 4.18
N SER A 67 -5.35 -18.06 4.94
CA SER A 67 -6.54 -17.22 4.80
C SER A 67 -6.29 -15.74 5.05
N ALA A 68 -5.28 -15.36 5.83
CA ALA A 68 -4.87 -13.96 5.99
C ALA A 68 -4.35 -13.38 4.67
N PHE A 69 -3.56 -14.14 3.91
CA PHE A 69 -3.07 -13.73 2.58
C PHE A 69 -4.21 -13.63 1.57
N CYS A 70 -5.11 -14.61 1.53
CA CYS A 70 -6.25 -14.58 0.62
C CYS A 70 -7.15 -13.35 0.84
N ARG A 71 -7.31 -12.91 2.11
CA ARG A 71 -8.08 -11.71 2.46
C ARG A 71 -7.39 -10.39 2.05
N ARG A 72 -6.07 -10.40 1.84
CA ARG A 72 -5.30 -9.25 1.36
C ARG A 72 -5.17 -9.19 -0.16
N ARG A 73 -5.73 -10.16 -0.90
CA ARG A 73 -5.81 -10.09 -2.35
C ARG A 73 -6.73 -8.98 -2.81
N LEU A 74 -6.34 -8.28 -3.86
CA LEU A 74 -7.04 -7.13 -4.42
C LEU A 74 -8.56 -7.34 -4.60
N PRO A 75 -9.07 -8.45 -5.18
CA PRO A 75 -10.51 -8.66 -5.33
C PRO A 75 -11.28 -8.68 -4.00
N VAL A 76 -10.67 -9.27 -2.96
CA VAL A 76 -11.30 -9.38 -1.63
C VAL A 76 -11.30 -8.03 -0.93
N VAL A 77 -10.24 -7.26 -1.08
CA VAL A 77 -10.13 -5.90 -0.52
C VAL A 77 -11.15 -4.97 -1.17
N ILE A 78 -11.27 -4.99 -2.49
CA ILE A 78 -12.23 -4.19 -3.27
C ILE A 78 -13.69 -4.55 -2.90
N GLN A 79 -13.99 -5.83 -2.74
CA GLN A 79 -15.32 -6.26 -2.27
C GLN A 79 -15.62 -5.73 -0.86
N ARG A 80 -14.62 -5.75 0.04
CA ARG A 80 -14.76 -5.23 1.40
C ARG A 80 -14.99 -3.71 1.41
N LEU A 81 -14.33 -2.97 0.51
CA LEU A 81 -14.48 -1.53 0.31
C LEU A 81 -15.76 -1.14 -0.47
N LYS A 82 -16.62 -2.10 -0.83
CA LYS A 82 -17.89 -1.88 -1.53
C LYS A 82 -17.75 -1.33 -2.95
N PHE A 83 -16.61 -1.53 -3.59
CA PHE A 83 -16.44 -1.26 -5.03
C PHE A 83 -17.13 -2.32 -5.91
N ALA A 84 -17.23 -3.55 -5.42
CA ALA A 84 -17.92 -4.65 -6.07
C ALA A 84 -18.76 -5.43 -5.06
N GLU A 85 -19.92 -5.91 -5.48
CA GLU A 85 -20.81 -6.70 -4.62
C GLU A 85 -20.30 -8.13 -4.41
N THR A 86 -19.77 -8.74 -5.48
CA THR A 86 -19.30 -10.12 -5.49
C THR A 86 -17.84 -10.23 -5.90
N LEU A 87 -17.17 -11.29 -5.43
CA LEU A 87 -15.78 -11.57 -5.80
C LEU A 87 -15.60 -11.80 -7.31
N LYS A 88 -16.58 -12.42 -7.96
CA LYS A 88 -16.54 -12.67 -9.42
C LYS A 88 -16.49 -11.34 -10.18
N VAL A 89 -17.36 -10.42 -9.82
CA VAL A 89 -17.41 -9.08 -10.43
C VAL A 89 -16.12 -8.30 -10.13
N ALA A 90 -15.60 -8.38 -8.90
CA ALA A 90 -14.34 -7.77 -8.54
C ALA A 90 -13.17 -8.25 -9.42
N VAL A 91 -13.07 -9.56 -9.65
CA VAL A 91 -12.05 -10.13 -10.55
C VAL A 91 -12.22 -9.61 -11.97
N THR A 92 -13.43 -9.59 -12.51
CA THR A 92 -13.66 -9.07 -13.87
C THR A 92 -13.29 -7.59 -14.02
N PHE A 93 -13.54 -6.76 -13.00
CA PHE A 93 -13.16 -5.35 -13.04
C PHE A 93 -11.64 -5.13 -13.00
N ILE A 94 -10.91 -5.99 -12.29
CA ILE A 94 -9.44 -5.96 -12.25
C ILE A 94 -8.87 -6.43 -13.59
N GLU A 95 -9.36 -7.54 -14.13
CA GLU A 95 -8.92 -8.07 -15.43
C GLU A 95 -9.18 -7.10 -16.59
N GLN A 96 -10.26 -6.31 -16.50
CA GLN A 96 -10.58 -5.25 -17.47
C GLN A 96 -9.75 -3.97 -17.26
N GLY A 97 -8.97 -3.88 -16.18
CA GLY A 97 -8.15 -2.71 -15.87
C GLY A 97 -8.96 -1.50 -15.40
N HIS A 98 -10.12 -1.69 -14.79
CA HIS A 98 -10.96 -0.60 -14.29
C HIS A 98 -10.49 -0.03 -12.95
N VAL A 99 -9.55 -0.69 -12.26
CA VAL A 99 -9.10 -0.33 -10.93
C VAL A 99 -7.62 0.04 -10.94
N ARG A 100 -7.26 1.14 -10.26
CA ARG A 100 -5.89 1.58 -10.05
C ARG A 100 -5.55 1.68 -8.57
N ILE A 101 -4.28 1.52 -8.25
CA ILE A 101 -3.72 1.71 -6.90
C ILE A 101 -2.73 2.86 -7.00
N GLY A 102 -3.09 4.02 -6.45
CA GLY A 102 -2.34 5.25 -6.65
C GLY A 102 -2.30 5.62 -8.13
N THR A 103 -1.12 5.58 -8.75
CA THR A 103 -0.90 5.96 -10.15
C THR A 103 -0.95 4.79 -11.12
N GLU A 104 -0.86 3.55 -10.65
CA GLU A 104 -0.72 2.37 -11.50
C GLU A 104 -2.03 1.59 -11.62
N VAL A 105 -2.36 1.15 -12.83
CA VAL A 105 -3.52 0.29 -13.09
C VAL A 105 -3.20 -1.13 -12.64
N ALA A 106 -4.06 -1.71 -11.81
CA ALA A 106 -3.85 -3.06 -11.31
C ALA A 106 -4.52 -4.06 -12.26
N SER A 107 -3.71 -4.84 -12.98
CA SER A 107 -4.20 -5.88 -13.90
C SER A 107 -4.25 -7.27 -13.28
N ASP A 108 -3.49 -7.53 -12.21
CA ASP A 108 -3.37 -8.85 -11.59
C ASP A 108 -4.33 -9.03 -10.39
N PRO A 109 -5.31 -9.96 -10.45
CA PRO A 109 -6.18 -10.31 -9.33
C PRO A 109 -5.46 -11.02 -8.17
N ALA A 110 -4.24 -11.53 -8.36
CA ALA A 110 -3.43 -12.13 -7.30
C ALA A 110 -2.62 -11.09 -6.50
N LEU A 111 -2.63 -9.82 -6.92
CA LEU A 111 -1.92 -8.75 -6.25
C LEU A 111 -2.31 -8.64 -4.77
N LEU A 112 -1.31 -8.65 -3.89
CA LEU A 112 -1.48 -8.42 -2.46
C LEU A 112 -1.41 -6.92 -2.17
N VAL A 113 -2.47 -6.41 -1.56
CA VAL A 113 -2.58 -5.00 -1.20
C VAL A 113 -2.07 -4.82 0.23
N THR A 114 -1.13 -3.91 0.45
CA THR A 114 -0.68 -3.53 1.80
C THR A 114 -1.67 -2.57 2.47
N ARG A 115 -1.57 -2.36 3.79
CA ARG A 115 -2.47 -1.43 4.49
C ARG A 115 -2.40 -0.01 3.95
N THR A 116 -1.21 0.44 3.56
CA THR A 116 -1.00 1.80 3.03
C THR A 116 -1.48 1.95 1.59
N GLN A 117 -1.43 0.88 0.81
CA GLN A 117 -1.95 0.88 -0.57
C GLN A 117 -3.48 0.85 -0.62
N GLU A 118 -4.13 0.28 0.39
CA GLU A 118 -5.60 0.17 0.46
C GLU A 118 -6.30 1.53 0.38
N ASP A 119 -5.76 2.56 1.00
CA ASP A 119 -6.32 3.92 0.99
C ASP A 119 -6.23 4.59 -0.39
N ASN A 120 -5.33 4.11 -1.26
CA ASN A 120 -5.08 4.67 -2.58
C ASN A 120 -5.82 3.90 -3.70
N ILE A 121 -6.70 2.95 -3.37
CA ILE A 121 -7.49 2.22 -4.36
C ILE A 121 -8.58 3.15 -4.92
N GLN A 122 -8.59 3.31 -6.23
CA GLN A 122 -9.57 4.13 -6.95
C GLN A 122 -10.00 3.48 -8.26
N TRP A 123 -11.13 3.92 -8.78
CA TRP A 123 -11.49 3.63 -10.16
C TRP A 123 -10.57 4.40 -11.12
N VAL A 124 -10.32 3.81 -12.29
CA VAL A 124 -9.76 4.54 -13.41
C VAL A 124 -10.83 5.49 -13.96
N GLU A 125 -10.49 6.75 -14.19
CA GLU A 125 -11.42 7.80 -14.62
C GLU A 125 -12.12 7.48 -15.96
N THR A 126 -11.42 6.77 -16.85
CA THR A 126 -11.98 6.32 -18.14
C THR A 126 -12.93 5.13 -18.01
N ALA A 127 -12.98 4.46 -16.85
CA ALA A 127 -13.72 3.23 -16.67
C ALA A 127 -15.24 3.48 -16.63
N LYS A 128 -16.01 2.58 -17.27
CA LYS A 128 -17.49 2.68 -17.30
C LYS A 128 -18.13 2.68 -15.91
N PRO A 129 -17.69 1.85 -14.93
CA PRO A 129 -18.26 1.89 -13.58
C PRO A 129 -18.10 3.26 -12.92
N TYR A 130 -16.98 3.94 -13.13
CA TYR A 130 -16.75 5.27 -12.59
C TYR A 130 -17.75 6.30 -13.13
N LYS A 131 -17.95 6.31 -14.46
CA LYS A 131 -18.93 7.19 -15.12
C LYS A 131 -20.34 6.93 -14.62
N SER A 132 -20.76 5.65 -14.55
CA SER A 132 -22.09 5.30 -14.06
C SER A 132 -22.31 5.71 -12.59
N ILE A 133 -21.28 5.60 -11.73
CA ILE A 133 -21.35 6.10 -10.35
C ILE A 133 -21.49 7.62 -10.32
N GLN A 134 -20.79 8.33 -11.20
CA GLN A 134 -20.77 9.78 -11.26
C GLN A 134 -22.09 10.35 -11.82
N GLU A 135 -22.66 9.69 -12.84
CA GLU A 135 -24.01 9.93 -13.37
C GLU A 135 -25.05 9.76 -12.28
N HIS A 136 -25.00 8.65 -11.53
CA HIS A 136 -25.92 8.42 -10.41
C HIS A 136 -25.77 9.47 -9.29
N LYS A 137 -24.62 10.13 -9.19
CA LYS A 137 -24.38 11.22 -8.22
C LYS A 137 -24.76 12.60 -8.76
N ASP A 138 -25.24 12.70 -10.00
CA ASP A 138 -25.47 13.96 -10.73
C ASP A 138 -24.23 14.87 -10.78
N GLN A 139 -23.04 14.28 -10.78
CA GLN A 139 -21.75 14.99 -10.80
C GLN A 139 -20.94 14.69 -12.06
N LEU A 140 -21.58 14.11 -13.09
CA LEU A 140 -20.89 13.78 -14.34
C LEU A 140 -20.53 15.08 -15.05
N ASP A 141 -19.23 15.32 -15.20
CA ASP A 141 -18.69 16.39 -16.02
C ASP A 141 -18.17 15.80 -17.33
N ASP A 142 -18.79 16.19 -18.44
CA ASP A 142 -18.49 15.67 -19.77
C ASP A 142 -17.24 16.33 -20.41
N TYR A 143 -16.65 17.34 -19.76
CA TYR A 143 -15.50 18.07 -20.31
C TYR A 143 -14.27 17.18 -20.52
N ASP A 144 -14.00 16.27 -19.58
CA ASP A 144 -12.84 15.36 -19.62
C ASP A 144 -13.00 14.21 -20.63
N LEU A 145 -14.20 14.04 -21.22
CA LEU A 145 -14.50 12.98 -22.20
C LEU A 145 -14.23 13.37 -23.66
N LEU A 146 -13.96 14.65 -23.91
CA LEU A 146 -13.81 15.24 -25.25
C LEU A 146 -12.36 15.33 -25.75
N ASN A 147 -11.38 14.81 -25.00
CA ASN A 147 -9.95 14.83 -25.36
C ASN A 147 -9.37 13.43 -25.57
#